data_AF-A0A7V4ALI7-F1
#
_entry.id   AF-A0A7V4ALI7-F1
#
_cell.length_a   1.000
_cell.length_b   1.000
_cell.length_c   1.000
_cell.angle_alpha   90.00
_cell.angle_beta   90.00
_cell.angle_gamma   90.00
#
_symmetry.space_group_name_H-M   'P 1'
#
loop_
_entity.id
_entity.type
_entity.pdbx_description
1 polymer ?
#
loop_
_entity_poly.entity_id
_entity_poly.type
_entity_poly.pdbx_seq_one_letter_code
_entity_poly.pdbx_strand_id
1 'polypeptide(L)'
;MKRFLHLLLLLALVPSLLALLPRLRVERPGPVVLLLDAEALQEEAQSQGQSLLEALESYRPLGVRGVAFPERFVKDWVGQGELLYRTGRELLEAGLPAKPNWYYLRGNRELLELLQTAYDLPHEWVGPWLGFPLDVQAFPAFYPLEEIRAAKEAGFFVAVRPINQRYRRLDASLPIVPKEADAVVFAGLEALGYPYRLEEARERVPVPVALIEGTPQPGLAAYREKGILRLFSLRYEWQLTLTPEEAADKYVLAARERGHQLLYLRPYPYRQD
;
A
#
# COMPACT_ATOMS: atom_id res chain seq x y z
N MET A 1 30.72 -34.71 -42.54
CA MET A 1 29.29 -34.42 -42.25
C MET A 1 28.95 -34.44 -40.76
N LYS A 2 29.10 -35.57 -40.03
CA LYS A 2 28.77 -35.62 -38.59
C LYS A 2 29.43 -34.51 -37.78
N ARG A 3 30.75 -34.31 -37.89
CA ARG A 3 31.46 -33.27 -37.11
C ARG A 3 30.94 -31.84 -37.37
N PHE A 4 30.53 -31.54 -38.60
CA PHE A 4 29.98 -30.24 -38.97
C PHE A 4 28.61 -30.00 -38.33
N LEU A 5 27.75 -31.03 -38.32
CA LEU A 5 26.45 -31.00 -37.63
C LEU A 5 26.59 -30.81 -36.12
N HIS A 6 27.56 -31.47 -35.48
CA HIS A 6 27.82 -31.28 -34.04
C HIS A 6 28.31 -29.85 -33.73
N LEU A 7 29.14 -29.29 -34.61
CA LEU A 7 29.64 -27.92 -34.46
C LEU A 7 28.50 -26.89 -34.59
N LEU A 8 27.59 -27.11 -35.54
CA LEU A 8 26.40 -26.29 -35.75
C LEU A 8 25.43 -26.36 -34.56
N LEU A 9 25.24 -27.56 -33.99
CA LEU A 9 24.44 -27.77 -32.78
C LEU A 9 25.04 -27.06 -31.55
N LEU A 10 26.36 -27.14 -31.37
CA LEU A 10 27.05 -26.42 -30.30
C LEU A 10 26.94 -24.91 -30.48
N LEU A 11 27.08 -24.40 -31.71
CA LEU A 11 26.94 -22.98 -32.01
C LEU A 11 25.52 -22.45 -31.75
N ALA A 12 24.49 -23.26 -32.05
CA ALA A 12 23.10 -22.92 -31.79
C ALA A 12 22.73 -22.96 -30.30
N LEU A 13 23.48 -23.73 -29.48
CA LEU A 13 23.27 -23.81 -28.04
C LEU A 13 23.66 -22.50 -27.33
N VAL A 14 24.69 -21.80 -27.82
CA VAL A 14 25.21 -20.57 -27.22
C VAL A 14 24.14 -19.45 -27.14
N PRO A 15 23.47 -19.03 -28.23
CA PRO A 15 22.43 -18.00 -28.15
C PRO A 15 21.21 -18.48 -27.36
N SER A 16 20.90 -19.78 -27.35
CA SER A 16 19.82 -20.36 -26.53
C SER A 16 20.12 -20.23 -25.03
N LEU A 17 21.34 -20.55 -24.60
CA LEU A 17 21.79 -20.37 -23.22
C LEU A 17 21.86 -18.90 -22.82
N LEU A 18 22.30 -18.02 -23.74
CA LEU A 18 22.31 -16.57 -23.50
C LEU A 18 20.88 -16.00 -23.37
N ALA A 19 19.93 -16.50 -24.13
CA ALA A 19 18.51 -16.15 -24.00
C ALA A 19 17.87 -16.69 -22.71
N LEU A 20 18.45 -17.75 -22.12
CA LEU A 20 17.99 -18.34 -20.85
C LEU A 20 18.49 -17.59 -19.61
N LEU A 21 19.62 -16.89 -19.70
CA LEU A 21 20.22 -16.14 -18.59
C LEU A 21 19.27 -15.12 -17.92
N PRO A 22 18.51 -14.29 -18.66
CA PRO A 22 17.51 -13.41 -18.06
C PRO A 22 16.43 -14.19 -17.31
N ARG A 23 16.02 -15.34 -17.84
CA ARG A 23 14.98 -16.20 -17.25
C ARG A 23 15.45 -16.84 -15.94
N LEU A 24 16.68 -17.33 -15.91
CA LEU A 24 17.31 -17.88 -14.70
C LEU A 24 17.55 -16.83 -13.61
N ARG A 25 17.78 -15.56 -14.00
CA ARG A 25 17.89 -14.44 -13.04
C ARG A 25 16.53 -14.03 -12.47
N VAL A 26 15.45 -14.18 -13.25
CA VAL A 26 14.06 -13.93 -12.80
C VAL A 26 13.54 -15.07 -11.93
N GLU A 27 13.98 -16.31 -12.17
CA GLU A 27 13.62 -17.50 -11.38
C GLU A 27 14.30 -17.60 -10.01
N ARG A 28 15.28 -16.75 -9.71
CA ARG A 28 15.76 -16.54 -8.34
C ARG A 28 15.00 -15.36 -7.75
N PRO A 29 13.81 -15.56 -7.16
CA PRO A 29 13.21 -14.49 -6.39
C PRO A 29 14.26 -14.02 -5.38
N GLY A 30 14.42 -12.71 -5.24
CA GLY A 30 15.18 -12.14 -4.14
C GLY A 30 14.65 -12.65 -2.78
N PRO A 31 15.26 -12.23 -1.66
CA PRO A 31 14.77 -12.63 -0.33
C PRO A 31 13.26 -12.38 -0.22
N VAL A 32 12.51 -13.42 0.17
CA VAL A 32 11.06 -13.35 0.37
C VAL A 32 10.78 -12.61 1.68
N VAL A 33 9.90 -11.61 1.64
CA VAL A 33 9.52 -10.83 2.81
C VAL A 33 8.09 -11.15 3.22
N LEU A 34 7.93 -11.57 4.47
CA LEU A 34 6.61 -11.64 5.11
C LEU A 34 6.24 -10.27 5.68
N LEU A 35 5.14 -9.72 5.14
CA LEU A 35 4.56 -8.42 5.47
C LEU A 35 3.31 -8.62 6.30
N LEU A 36 3.19 -7.88 7.40
CA LEU A 36 1.91 -7.75 8.12
C LEU A 36 1.12 -6.53 7.66
N ASP A 37 -0.20 -6.65 7.64
CA ASP A 37 -1.14 -5.53 7.48
C ASP A 37 -1.05 -4.60 8.70
N ALA A 38 -0.60 -3.36 8.48
CA ALA A 38 -0.36 -2.41 9.57
C ALA A 38 -1.65 -2.01 10.31
N GLU A 39 -2.76 -1.88 9.58
CA GLU A 39 -4.04 -1.46 10.15
C GLU A 39 -4.60 -2.56 11.06
N ALA A 40 -4.63 -3.80 10.58
CA ALA A 40 -5.07 -4.93 11.39
C ALA A 40 -4.18 -5.15 12.63
N LEU A 41 -2.86 -4.98 12.48
CA LEU A 41 -1.94 -5.09 13.61
C LEU A 41 -2.09 -3.94 14.61
N GLN A 42 -2.39 -2.73 14.12
CA GLN A 42 -2.63 -1.57 14.97
C GLN A 42 -3.88 -1.74 15.83
N GLU A 43 -4.97 -2.28 15.27
CA GLU A 43 -6.18 -2.60 16.03
C GLU A 43 -5.87 -3.62 17.16
N GLU A 44 -5.09 -4.65 16.85
CA GLU A 44 -4.63 -5.62 17.85
C GLU A 44 -3.77 -4.95 18.94
N ALA A 45 -2.80 -4.12 18.55
CA ALA A 45 -1.89 -3.44 19.46
C ALA A 45 -2.63 -2.48 20.40
N GLN A 46 -3.58 -1.70 19.88
CA GLN A 46 -4.41 -0.78 20.68
C GLN A 46 -5.22 -1.51 21.75
N SER A 47 -5.75 -2.71 21.44
CA SER A 47 -6.48 -3.53 22.42
C SER A 47 -5.60 -3.98 23.59
N GLN A 48 -4.28 -3.97 23.41
CA GLN A 48 -3.28 -4.40 24.38
C GLN A 48 -2.50 -3.22 24.99
N GLY A 49 -2.84 -1.97 24.63
CA GLY A 49 -2.11 -0.78 25.07
C GLY A 49 -0.68 -0.69 24.54
N GLN A 50 -0.40 -1.34 23.40
CA GLN A 50 0.91 -1.35 22.74
C GLN A 50 0.92 -0.41 21.54
N SER A 51 2.10 0.06 21.18
CA SER A 51 2.35 0.74 19.90
C SER A 51 2.45 -0.26 18.74
N LEU A 52 2.23 0.21 17.50
CA LEU A 52 2.43 -0.60 16.29
C LEU A 52 3.83 -1.23 16.26
N LEU A 53 4.85 -0.45 16.60
CA LEU A 53 6.23 -0.90 16.51
C LEU A 53 6.53 -2.01 17.52
N GLU A 54 6.05 -1.88 18.76
CA GLU A 54 6.18 -2.94 19.77
C GLU A 54 5.49 -4.24 19.31
N ALA A 55 4.29 -4.12 18.72
CA ALA A 55 3.59 -5.25 18.15
C ALA A 55 4.40 -5.88 17.00
N LEU A 56 4.89 -5.09 16.04
CA LEU A 56 5.75 -5.58 14.95
C LEU A 56 7.02 -6.27 15.44
N GLU A 57 7.69 -5.72 16.45
CA GLU A 57 8.89 -6.33 17.05
C GLU A 57 8.59 -7.68 17.68
N SER A 58 7.41 -7.87 18.27
CA SER A 58 6.99 -9.18 18.80
C SER A 58 6.87 -10.26 17.71
N TYR A 59 6.56 -9.88 16.47
CA TYR A 59 6.50 -10.78 15.32
C TYR A 59 7.85 -10.97 14.63
N ARG A 60 8.87 -10.16 14.95
CA ARG A 60 10.20 -10.26 14.34
C ARG A 60 10.86 -11.64 14.59
N PRO A 61 10.85 -12.23 15.80
CA PRO A 61 11.36 -13.59 16.00
C PRO A 61 10.67 -14.66 15.13
N LEU A 62 9.41 -14.43 14.73
CA LEU A 62 8.60 -15.34 13.90
C LEU A 62 8.89 -15.20 12.39
N GLY A 63 9.85 -14.36 12.01
CA GLY A 63 10.26 -14.18 10.62
C GLY A 63 9.53 -13.06 9.88
N VAL A 64 8.62 -12.32 10.54
CA VAL A 64 8.08 -11.09 9.97
C VAL A 64 9.21 -10.07 9.84
N ARG A 65 9.37 -9.54 8.63
CA ARG A 65 10.45 -8.62 8.26
C ARG A 65 9.95 -7.38 7.53
N GLY A 66 8.64 -7.26 7.36
CA GLY A 66 8.06 -6.04 6.85
C GLY A 66 6.61 -5.83 7.27
N VAL A 67 6.12 -4.68 6.85
CA VAL A 67 4.80 -4.17 7.19
C VAL A 67 4.25 -3.42 5.98
N ALA A 68 2.96 -3.57 5.73
CA ALA A 68 2.26 -2.91 4.66
C ALA A 68 1.26 -1.91 5.22
N PHE A 69 1.48 -0.63 4.94
CA PHE A 69 0.63 0.47 5.39
C PHE A 69 -0.45 0.79 4.35
N PRO A 70 -1.73 0.49 4.61
CA PRO A 70 -2.80 1.03 3.81
C PRO A 70 -2.87 2.55 3.96
N GLU A 71 -3.16 3.23 2.85
CA GLU A 71 -3.52 4.64 2.92
C GLU A 71 -4.88 4.76 3.61
N ARG A 72 -5.00 5.70 4.56
CA ARG A 72 -6.24 5.92 5.30
C ARG A 72 -7.17 6.82 4.50
N PHE A 73 -8.46 6.71 4.73
CA PHE A 73 -9.45 7.68 4.33
C PHE A 73 -9.59 8.78 5.39
N VAL A 74 -10.17 9.92 5.03
CA VAL A 74 -10.49 11.00 5.99
C VAL A 74 -11.33 10.47 7.15
N LYS A 75 -12.33 9.62 6.88
CA LYS A 75 -13.19 9.02 7.91
C LYS A 75 -12.42 8.20 8.95
N ASP A 76 -11.28 7.61 8.58
CA ASP A 76 -10.51 6.75 9.49
C ASP A 76 -9.81 7.63 10.53
N TRP A 77 -9.26 8.78 10.10
CA TRP A 77 -8.75 9.81 11.01
C TRP A 77 -9.83 10.43 11.89
N VAL A 78 -11.05 10.56 11.38
CA VAL A 78 -12.20 11.01 12.19
C VAL A 78 -12.58 9.96 13.23
N GLY A 79 -12.62 8.69 12.85
CA GLY A 79 -12.90 7.58 13.76
C GLY A 79 -11.87 7.44 14.88
N GLN A 80 -10.61 7.79 14.60
CA GLN A 80 -9.52 7.82 15.57
C GLN A 80 -9.46 9.11 16.42
N GLY A 81 -10.29 10.12 16.10
CA GLY A 81 -10.33 11.39 16.82
C GLY A 81 -9.23 12.39 16.44
N GLU A 82 -8.38 12.08 15.46
CA GLU A 82 -7.35 13.00 14.93
C GLU A 82 -7.97 14.16 14.14
N LEU A 83 -9.12 13.90 13.50
CA LEU A 83 -9.94 14.88 12.83
C LEU A 83 -11.36 14.90 13.39
N LEU A 84 -11.98 16.07 13.35
CA LEU A 84 -13.39 16.29 13.58
C LEU A 84 -14.03 16.67 12.26
N TYR A 85 -15.17 16.05 11.97
CA TYR A 85 -15.95 16.32 10.77
C TYR A 85 -17.28 16.97 11.14
N ARG A 86 -17.65 18.05 10.44
CA ARG A 86 -18.93 18.74 10.57
C ARG A 86 -19.44 19.20 9.21
N THR A 87 -20.75 19.24 9.08
CA THR A 87 -21.41 19.88 7.94
C THR A 87 -21.42 21.40 8.13
N GLY A 88 -21.50 22.14 7.03
CA GLY A 88 -21.56 23.59 7.07
C GLY A 88 -22.81 24.14 7.77
N ARG A 89 -23.92 23.39 7.77
CA ARG A 89 -25.12 23.74 8.55
C ARG A 89 -24.85 23.74 10.05
N GLU A 90 -24.17 22.71 10.56
CA GLU A 90 -23.81 22.63 11.98
C GLU A 90 -22.87 23.79 12.39
N LEU A 91 -21.94 24.18 11.51
CA LEU A 91 -21.06 25.33 11.78
C LEU A 91 -21.80 26.67 11.74
N LEU A 92 -22.77 26.84 10.83
CA LEU A 92 -23.64 28.01 10.78
C LEU A 92 -24.52 28.12 12.02
N GLU A 93 -25.10 27.02 12.48
CA GLU A 93 -25.87 26.96 13.74
C GLU A 93 -25.00 27.31 14.95
N ALA A 94 -23.71 26.98 14.90
CA ALA A 94 -22.70 27.40 15.89
C ALA A 94 -22.23 28.87 15.72
N GLY A 95 -22.82 29.63 14.80
CA GLY A 95 -22.52 31.06 14.57
C GLY A 95 -21.27 31.33 13.75
N LEU A 96 -20.68 30.31 13.10
CA LEU A 96 -19.52 30.48 12.22
C LEU A 96 -19.96 30.84 10.79
N PRO A 97 -19.18 31.63 10.03
CA PRO A 97 -19.51 32.04 8.67
C PRO A 97 -19.22 30.91 7.65
N ALA A 98 -19.77 29.72 7.88
CA ALA A 98 -19.61 28.56 7.01
C ALA A 98 -20.64 28.54 5.87
N LYS A 99 -20.33 27.84 4.78
CA LYS A 99 -21.25 27.61 3.66
C LYS A 99 -22.12 26.38 3.97
N PRO A 100 -23.46 26.47 3.86
CA PRO A 100 -24.37 25.43 4.36
C PRO A 100 -24.23 24.07 3.66
N ASN A 101 -23.80 24.05 2.39
CA ASN A 101 -23.66 22.83 1.60
C ASN A 101 -22.20 22.35 1.50
N TRP A 102 -21.34 22.78 2.43
CA TRP A 102 -19.94 22.38 2.50
C TRP A 102 -19.70 21.45 3.68
N TYR A 103 -18.54 20.82 3.69
CA TYR A 103 -18.11 19.85 4.69
C TYR A 103 -16.76 20.29 5.24
N TYR A 104 -16.64 20.28 6.56
CA TYR A 104 -15.54 20.92 7.27
C TYR A 104 -14.81 19.93 8.16
N LEU A 105 -13.49 20.03 8.14
CA LEU A 105 -12.55 19.25 8.94
C LEU A 105 -11.78 20.15 9.89
N ARG A 106 -11.56 19.71 11.13
CA ARG A 106 -10.70 20.38 12.13
C ARG A 106 -9.89 19.33 12.86
N GLY A 107 -8.66 19.63 13.27
CA GLY A 107 -7.84 18.68 14.02
C GLY A 107 -6.37 18.91 13.75
N ASN A 108 -5.63 17.82 13.52
CA ASN A 108 -4.21 17.86 13.17
C ASN A 108 -3.91 18.85 12.02
N ARG A 109 -3.12 19.88 12.30
CA ARG A 109 -2.88 21.00 11.37
C ARG A 109 -2.09 20.57 10.14
N GLU A 110 -1.06 19.76 10.31
CA GLU A 110 -0.21 19.29 9.21
C GLU A 110 -1.01 18.43 8.23
N LEU A 111 -1.85 17.53 8.75
CA LEU A 111 -2.74 16.71 7.92
C LEU A 111 -3.73 17.58 7.14
N LEU A 112 -4.32 18.60 7.76
CA LEU A 112 -5.23 19.51 7.07
C LEU A 112 -4.52 20.32 5.98
N GLU A 113 -3.29 20.77 6.20
CA GLU A 113 -2.51 21.48 5.17
C GLU A 113 -2.17 20.58 3.98
N LEU A 114 -1.88 19.30 4.23
CA LEU A 114 -1.76 18.31 3.16
C LEU A 114 -3.08 18.12 2.42
N LEU A 115 -4.19 17.91 3.13
CA LEU A 115 -5.51 17.72 2.54
C LEU A 115 -5.98 18.92 1.71
N GLN A 116 -5.63 20.14 2.12
CA GLN A 116 -5.91 21.38 1.40
C GLN A 116 -5.35 21.34 -0.04
N THR A 117 -4.18 20.74 -0.22
CA THR A 117 -3.49 20.67 -1.51
C THR A 117 -3.66 19.33 -2.21
N ALA A 118 -4.21 18.33 -1.52
CA ALA A 118 -4.37 16.95 -1.99
C ALA A 118 -5.35 16.79 -3.14
N TYR A 119 -6.31 17.70 -3.30
CA TYR A 119 -7.41 17.55 -4.25
C TYR A 119 -7.57 18.75 -5.16
N ASP A 120 -8.01 18.48 -6.38
CA ASP A 120 -8.43 19.52 -7.31
C ASP A 120 -9.88 19.93 -7.04
N LEU A 121 -10.09 20.54 -5.86
CA LEU A 121 -11.37 21.04 -5.38
C LEU A 121 -11.19 22.45 -4.82
N PRO A 122 -12.22 23.31 -4.92
CA PRO A 122 -12.27 24.52 -4.11
C PRO A 122 -12.18 24.17 -2.62
N HIS A 123 -11.46 24.98 -1.86
CA HIS A 123 -11.37 24.85 -0.42
C HIS A 123 -11.42 26.22 0.26
N GLU A 124 -11.73 26.25 1.55
CA GLU A 124 -11.68 27.48 2.35
C GLU A 124 -11.32 27.18 3.80
N TRP A 125 -10.88 28.22 4.52
CA TRP A 125 -10.68 28.16 5.96
C TRP A 125 -11.73 29.02 6.68
N VAL A 126 -12.43 28.43 7.64
CA VAL A 126 -13.33 29.13 8.57
C VAL A 126 -12.74 28.96 9.97
N GLY A 127 -11.88 29.90 10.36
CA GLY A 127 -11.05 29.74 11.56
C GLY A 127 -10.19 28.47 11.47
N PRO A 128 -10.31 27.51 12.41
CA PRO A 128 -9.54 26.26 12.38
C PRO A 128 -10.13 25.17 11.45
N TRP A 129 -11.23 25.46 10.75
CA TRP A 129 -11.94 24.49 9.92
C TRP A 129 -11.52 24.60 8.45
N LEU A 130 -11.05 23.52 7.86
CA LEU A 130 -10.83 23.38 6.42
C LEU A 130 -12.11 22.84 5.77
N GLY A 131 -12.68 23.60 4.84
CA GLY A 131 -13.93 23.28 4.16
C GLY A 131 -13.74 22.83 2.72
N PHE A 132 -14.56 21.87 2.28
CA PHE A 132 -14.70 21.43 0.89
C PHE A 132 -16.17 21.40 0.46
N PRO A 133 -16.48 21.60 -0.84
CA PRO A 133 -17.85 21.52 -1.36
C PRO A 133 -18.38 20.09 -1.56
N LEU A 134 -17.54 19.07 -1.37
CA LEU A 134 -17.90 17.65 -1.46
C LEU A 134 -17.59 16.96 -0.14
N ASP A 135 -18.35 15.89 0.16
CA ASP A 135 -18.03 15.03 1.30
C ASP A 135 -16.75 14.25 0.98
N VAL A 136 -15.68 14.62 1.68
CA VAL A 136 -14.34 14.05 1.52
C VAL A 136 -14.07 12.87 2.47
N GLN A 137 -15.05 12.41 3.26
CA GLN A 137 -14.85 11.31 4.22
C GLN A 137 -14.27 10.04 3.59
N ALA A 138 -14.69 9.72 2.36
CA ALA A 138 -14.20 8.57 1.61
C ALA A 138 -13.00 8.89 0.71
N PHE A 139 -12.34 10.04 0.90
CA PHE A 139 -11.17 10.43 0.10
C PHE A 139 -9.87 10.02 0.83
N PRO A 140 -8.79 9.66 0.10
CA PRO A 140 -7.52 9.22 0.69
C PRO A 140 -6.77 10.31 1.44
N ALA A 141 -6.59 10.14 2.73
CA ALA A 141 -5.97 11.08 3.65
C ALA A 141 -4.59 10.62 4.13
N PHE A 142 -3.76 10.12 3.20
CA PHE A 142 -2.37 9.75 3.47
C PHE A 142 -2.22 8.66 4.56
N TYR A 143 -1.00 8.53 5.07
CA TYR A 143 -0.59 7.47 5.99
C TYR A 143 -0.26 8.04 7.37
N PRO A 144 -0.20 7.21 8.42
CA PRO A 144 0.52 7.56 9.64
C PRO A 144 2.03 7.64 9.36
N LEU A 145 2.50 8.79 8.88
CA LEU A 145 3.88 8.97 8.40
C LEU A 145 4.95 8.73 9.47
N GLU A 146 4.63 9.05 10.72
CA GLU A 146 5.53 8.79 11.85
C GLU A 146 5.68 7.29 12.14
N GLU A 147 4.60 6.51 12.03
CA GLU A 147 4.65 5.04 12.16
C GLU A 147 5.42 4.40 11.00
N ILE A 148 5.24 4.90 9.78
CA ILE A 148 6.02 4.47 8.61
C ILE A 148 7.52 4.72 8.84
N ARG A 149 7.88 5.92 9.31
CA ARG A 149 9.26 6.28 9.58
C ARG A 149 9.85 5.40 10.68
N ALA A 150 9.14 5.21 11.79
CA ALA A 150 9.56 4.37 12.89
C ALA A 150 9.80 2.91 12.46
N ALA A 151 8.88 2.33 11.66
CA ALA A 151 9.05 0.99 11.12
C ALA A 151 10.27 0.88 10.21
N LYS A 152 10.49 1.88 9.35
CA LYS A 152 11.65 1.91 8.44
C LYS A 152 12.97 2.05 9.20
N GLU A 153 13.03 2.93 10.19
CA GLU A 153 14.20 3.15 11.05
C GLU A 153 14.54 1.89 11.88
N ALA A 154 13.51 1.15 12.31
CA ALA A 154 13.69 -0.15 12.96
C ALA A 154 14.20 -1.25 12.01
N GLY A 155 14.27 -0.99 10.70
CA GLY A 155 14.81 -1.90 9.69
C GLY A 155 13.80 -2.85 9.07
N PHE A 156 12.49 -2.59 9.22
CA PHE A 156 11.46 -3.33 8.50
C PHE A 156 11.43 -2.91 7.02
N PHE A 157 11.08 -3.86 6.15
CA PHE A 157 10.66 -3.57 4.79
C PHE A 157 9.28 -2.92 4.81
N VAL A 158 9.14 -1.75 4.18
CA VAL A 158 7.90 -0.97 4.21
C VAL A 158 7.23 -1.03 2.85
N ALA A 159 6.05 -1.64 2.79
CA ALA A 159 5.15 -1.50 1.65
C ALA A 159 4.08 -0.44 1.96
N VAL A 160 3.68 0.33 0.96
CA VAL A 160 2.55 1.27 1.09
C VAL A 160 1.47 0.94 0.08
N ARG A 161 0.20 1.21 0.44
CA ARG A 161 -0.96 0.91 -0.40
C ARG A 161 -1.74 2.17 -0.75
N PRO A 162 -1.28 2.96 -1.73
CA PRO A 162 -1.96 4.17 -2.15
C PRO A 162 -3.30 3.83 -2.81
N ILE A 163 -4.29 4.68 -2.55
CA ILE A 163 -5.64 4.57 -3.10
C ILE A 163 -5.74 5.42 -4.37
N ASN A 164 -6.27 4.83 -5.44
CA ASN A 164 -6.57 5.54 -6.68
C ASN A 164 -7.86 6.37 -6.50
N GLN A 165 -7.77 7.69 -6.70
CA GLN A 165 -8.92 8.57 -6.56
C GLN A 165 -8.87 9.71 -7.60
N ARG A 166 -10.01 9.94 -8.27
CA ARG A 166 -10.09 10.79 -9.48
C ARG A 166 -9.78 12.28 -9.29
N TYR A 167 -10.13 12.85 -8.14
CA TYR A 167 -9.92 14.25 -7.76
C TYR A 167 -8.56 14.50 -7.11
N ARG A 168 -7.80 13.44 -6.77
CA ARG A 168 -6.50 13.56 -6.10
C ARG A 168 -5.47 14.19 -7.02
N ARG A 169 -4.74 15.20 -6.57
CA ARG A 169 -3.58 15.73 -7.26
C ARG A 169 -2.40 14.76 -7.10
N LEU A 170 -1.65 14.54 -8.17
CA LEU A 170 -0.47 13.67 -8.16
C LEU A 170 0.79 14.55 -8.13
N ASP A 171 0.91 15.34 -7.07
CA ASP A 171 1.99 16.30 -6.87
C ASP A 171 3.19 15.67 -6.12
N ALA A 172 4.40 16.18 -6.40
CA ALA A 172 5.64 15.74 -5.74
C ALA A 172 5.67 16.08 -4.24
N SER A 173 5.02 17.17 -3.82
CA SER A 173 5.00 17.62 -2.42
C SER A 173 4.11 16.75 -1.53
N LEU A 174 3.24 15.95 -2.13
CA LEU A 174 2.30 15.10 -1.41
C LEU A 174 2.94 13.73 -1.11
N PRO A 175 2.80 13.21 0.11
CA PRO A 175 3.35 11.91 0.49
C PRO A 175 2.47 10.76 -0.03
N ILE A 176 2.21 10.73 -1.34
CA ILE A 176 1.44 9.66 -2.02
C ILE A 176 2.18 8.33 -1.94
N VAL A 177 3.50 8.39 -2.12
CA VAL A 177 4.43 7.31 -1.82
C VAL A 177 5.52 7.92 -0.95
N PRO A 178 5.49 7.71 0.38
CA PRO A 178 6.52 8.17 1.28
C PRO A 178 7.91 7.67 0.86
N LYS A 179 8.95 8.47 1.10
CA LYS A 179 10.34 8.13 0.73
C LYS A 179 10.86 6.87 1.45
N GLU A 180 10.26 6.52 2.58
CA GLU A 180 10.55 5.35 3.40
C GLU A 180 10.02 4.05 2.78
N ALA A 181 9.11 4.12 1.81
CA ALA A 181 8.54 2.95 1.17
C ALA A 181 9.57 2.23 0.30
N ASP A 182 9.62 0.90 0.42
CA ASP A 182 10.43 0.00 -0.41
C ASP A 182 9.64 -0.57 -1.59
N ALA A 183 8.31 -0.61 -1.48
CA ALA A 183 7.43 -1.08 -2.54
C ALA A 183 6.03 -0.48 -2.42
N VAL A 184 5.31 -0.49 -3.55
CA VAL A 184 3.91 -0.09 -3.63
C VAL A 184 3.04 -1.31 -3.92
N VAL A 185 2.01 -1.51 -3.09
CA VAL A 185 0.95 -2.49 -3.30
C VAL A 185 -0.36 -1.73 -3.46
N PHE A 186 -0.74 -1.37 -4.69
CA PHE A 186 -1.93 -0.53 -4.93
C PHE A 186 -3.16 -1.04 -4.17
N ALA A 187 -3.87 -0.10 -3.52
CA ALA A 187 -5.11 -0.42 -2.84
C ALA A 187 -6.22 -0.63 -3.87
N GLY A 188 -6.99 -1.70 -3.71
CA GLY A 188 -8.04 -2.09 -4.66
C GLY A 188 -7.50 -2.84 -5.88
N LEU A 189 -8.23 -2.74 -7.00
CA LEU A 189 -7.91 -3.46 -8.23
C LEU A 189 -7.14 -2.62 -9.24
N GLU A 190 -7.18 -1.29 -9.14
CA GLU A 190 -6.59 -0.42 -10.15
C GLU A 190 -5.25 0.15 -9.67
N ALA A 191 -4.32 0.34 -10.60
CA ALA A 191 -3.11 1.09 -10.32
C ALA A 191 -3.41 2.59 -10.16
N LEU A 192 -2.61 3.28 -9.34
CA LEU A 192 -2.71 4.73 -9.16
C LEU A 192 -2.68 5.45 -10.53
N GLY A 193 -3.57 6.42 -10.72
CA GLY A 193 -3.68 7.20 -11.95
C GLY A 193 -4.46 6.52 -13.08
N TYR A 194 -4.87 5.25 -12.93
CA TYR A 194 -5.75 4.64 -13.92
C TYR A 194 -7.15 5.33 -13.92
N PRO A 195 -7.83 5.47 -15.07
CA PRO A 195 -7.36 5.16 -16.43
C PRO A 195 -6.61 6.30 -17.15
N TYR A 196 -6.70 7.55 -16.67
CA TYR A 196 -6.35 8.72 -17.49
C TYR A 196 -5.05 9.45 -17.11
N ARG A 197 -4.41 9.07 -16.00
CA ARG A 197 -3.27 9.80 -15.40
C ARG A 197 -2.11 8.88 -15.02
N LEU A 198 -1.97 7.75 -15.73
CA LEU A 198 -0.92 6.76 -15.45
C LEU A 198 0.49 7.33 -15.56
N GLU A 199 0.76 8.17 -16.56
CA GLU A 199 2.10 8.77 -16.74
C GLU A 199 2.48 9.68 -15.56
N GLU A 200 1.56 10.55 -15.16
CA GLU A 200 1.75 11.44 -13.99
C GLU A 200 1.95 10.63 -12.71
N ALA A 201 1.14 9.58 -12.51
CA ALA A 201 1.27 8.70 -11.34
C ALA A 201 2.59 7.93 -11.33
N ARG A 202 3.11 7.53 -12.49
CA ARG A 202 4.36 6.79 -12.62
C ARG A 202 5.59 7.61 -12.20
N GLU A 203 5.53 8.94 -12.32
CA GLU A 203 6.56 9.83 -11.78
C GLU A 203 6.55 9.87 -10.26
N ARG A 204 5.39 9.64 -9.63
CA ARG A 204 5.21 9.64 -8.17
C ARG A 204 5.52 8.30 -7.49
N VAL A 205 5.75 7.24 -8.28
CA VAL A 205 6.10 5.91 -7.78
C VAL A 205 7.57 5.61 -8.13
N PRO A 206 8.52 5.90 -7.22
CA PRO A 206 9.95 5.67 -7.47
C PRO A 206 10.38 4.22 -7.20
N VAL A 207 9.53 3.43 -6.54
CA VAL A 207 9.83 2.07 -6.08
C VAL A 207 9.09 0.99 -6.87
N PRO A 208 9.52 -0.28 -6.81
CA PRO A 208 8.82 -1.39 -7.46
C PRO A 208 7.35 -1.51 -7.00
N VAL A 209 6.50 -2.00 -7.91
CA VAL A 209 5.07 -2.23 -7.63
C VAL A 209 4.76 -3.71 -7.52
N ALA A 210 3.75 -4.06 -6.73
CA ALA A 210 3.34 -5.44 -6.53
C ALA A 210 2.26 -5.90 -7.53
N LEU A 211 2.49 -7.05 -8.13
CA LEU A 211 1.52 -7.84 -8.87
C LEU A 211 0.91 -8.89 -7.93
N ILE A 212 -0.39 -8.82 -7.72
CA ILE A 212 -1.19 -9.78 -6.97
C ILE A 212 -1.62 -10.89 -7.94
N GLU A 213 -1.12 -12.09 -7.74
CA GLU A 213 -1.38 -13.19 -8.65
C GLU A 213 -2.87 -13.53 -8.76
N GLY A 214 -3.35 -13.80 -9.97
CA GLY A 214 -4.75 -14.15 -10.22
C GLY A 214 -5.74 -12.99 -10.10
N THR A 215 -5.28 -11.76 -9.86
CA THR A 215 -6.12 -10.57 -9.76
C THR A 215 -5.86 -9.64 -10.94
N PRO A 216 -6.84 -9.36 -11.81
CA PRO A 216 -6.70 -8.34 -12.84
C PRO A 216 -6.43 -6.98 -12.21
N GLN A 217 -5.30 -6.36 -12.59
CA GLN A 217 -4.91 -5.04 -12.09
C GLN A 217 -4.75 -4.02 -13.22
N PRO A 218 -5.83 -3.36 -13.67
CA PRO A 218 -5.77 -2.34 -14.72
C PRO A 218 -4.75 -1.24 -14.41
N GLY A 219 -3.97 -0.84 -15.42
CA GLY A 219 -2.93 0.18 -15.29
C GLY A 219 -1.58 -0.30 -14.73
N LEU A 220 -1.50 -1.48 -14.09
CA LEU A 220 -0.25 -1.97 -13.48
C LEU A 220 0.88 -2.11 -14.51
N ALA A 221 0.56 -2.47 -15.75
CA ALA A 221 1.53 -2.60 -16.83
C ALA A 221 2.32 -1.31 -17.11
N ALA A 222 1.76 -0.13 -16.81
CA ALA A 222 2.47 1.14 -16.96
C ALA A 222 3.70 1.24 -16.03
N TYR A 223 3.73 0.49 -14.94
CA TYR A 223 4.78 0.54 -13.90
C TYR A 223 5.89 -0.50 -14.08
N ARG A 224 5.90 -1.27 -15.19
CA ARG A 224 6.91 -2.34 -15.41
C ARG A 224 8.35 -1.87 -15.28
N GLU A 225 8.65 -0.65 -15.71
CA GLU A 225 9.99 -0.05 -15.63
C GLU A 225 10.46 0.21 -14.20
N LYS A 226 9.52 0.36 -13.24
CA LYS A 226 9.83 0.50 -11.82
C LYS A 226 10.25 -0.82 -11.17
N GLY A 227 10.00 -1.94 -11.84
CA GLY A 227 10.14 -3.29 -11.31
C GLY A 227 8.81 -3.83 -10.79
N ILE A 228 8.60 -5.13 -11.00
CA ILE A 228 7.41 -5.86 -10.54
C ILE A 228 7.82 -6.87 -9.48
N LEU A 229 7.20 -6.79 -8.31
CA LEU A 229 7.29 -7.77 -7.24
C LEU A 229 6.04 -8.65 -7.26
N ARG A 230 6.21 -9.96 -7.26
CA ARG A 230 5.11 -10.91 -7.14
C ARG A 230 4.68 -10.99 -5.69
N LEU A 231 3.41 -10.71 -5.44
CA LEU A 231 2.81 -10.72 -4.13
C LEU A 231 1.78 -11.83 -4.01
N PHE A 232 1.89 -12.60 -2.93
CA PHE A 232 0.87 -13.55 -2.51
C PHE A 232 0.10 -12.96 -1.33
N SER A 233 -1.22 -13.02 -1.42
CA SER A 233 -2.14 -12.66 -0.35
C SER A 233 -3.37 -13.55 -0.43
N LEU A 234 -3.94 -13.89 0.73
CA LEU A 234 -5.28 -14.45 0.79
C LEU A 234 -6.30 -13.31 0.83
N ARG A 235 -7.44 -13.46 0.13
CA ARG A 235 -8.59 -12.58 0.36
C ARG A 235 -9.03 -12.76 1.81
N TYR A 236 -9.36 -11.66 2.49
CA TYR A 236 -9.60 -11.69 3.93
C TYR A 236 -10.73 -12.64 4.32
N GLU A 237 -11.84 -12.58 3.59
CA GLU A 237 -13.02 -13.42 3.82
C GLU A 237 -12.69 -14.91 3.64
N TRP A 238 -11.78 -15.23 2.71
CA TRP A 238 -11.34 -16.60 2.51
C TRP A 238 -10.34 -17.04 3.59
N GLN A 239 -9.41 -16.17 3.98
CA GLN A 239 -8.47 -16.47 5.07
C GLN A 239 -9.22 -16.85 6.36
N LEU A 240 -10.32 -16.16 6.67
CA LEU A 240 -11.14 -16.45 7.84
C LEU A 240 -11.85 -17.81 7.78
N THR A 241 -11.94 -18.45 6.61
CA THR A 241 -12.49 -19.82 6.49
C THR A 241 -11.44 -20.92 6.73
N LEU A 242 -10.17 -20.55 6.82
CA LEU A 242 -9.04 -21.46 6.98
C LEU A 242 -8.54 -21.42 8.42
N THR A 243 -8.07 -22.54 8.96
CA THR A 243 -7.28 -22.49 10.19
C THR A 243 -5.96 -21.76 9.93
N PRO A 244 -5.32 -21.16 10.95
CA PRO A 244 -4.00 -20.57 10.84
C PRO A 244 -2.95 -21.51 10.24
N GLU A 245 -2.99 -22.81 10.55
CA GLU A 245 -2.12 -23.82 9.96
C GLU A 245 -2.37 -23.99 8.46
N GLU A 246 -3.63 -24.12 8.04
CA GLU A 246 -3.99 -24.25 6.63
C GLU A 246 -3.62 -22.99 5.83
N ALA A 247 -3.74 -21.81 6.44
CA ALA A 247 -3.27 -20.58 5.83
C ALA A 247 -1.74 -20.54 5.75
N ALA A 248 -1.03 -20.90 6.82
CA ALA A 248 0.43 -20.95 6.85
C ALA A 248 1.00 -21.86 5.76
N ASP A 249 0.42 -23.04 5.54
CA ASP A 249 0.81 -23.95 4.46
C ASP A 249 0.72 -23.30 3.08
N LYS A 250 -0.31 -22.47 2.83
CA LYS A 250 -0.44 -21.72 1.57
C LYS A 250 0.65 -20.67 1.42
N TYR A 251 1.03 -19.96 2.49
CA TYR A 251 2.13 -18.99 2.46
C TYR A 251 3.48 -19.68 2.26
N VAL A 252 3.72 -20.83 2.90
CA VAL A 252 4.94 -21.63 2.68
C VAL A 252 5.03 -22.11 1.24
N LEU A 253 3.93 -22.59 0.67
CA LEU A 253 3.86 -22.98 -0.74
C LEU A 253 4.15 -21.80 -1.67
N ALA A 254 3.58 -20.63 -1.38
CA ALA A 254 3.80 -19.42 -2.16
C ALA A 254 5.27 -18.96 -2.13
N ALA A 255 5.94 -19.05 -0.97
CA ALA A 255 7.37 -18.74 -0.82
C ALA A 255 8.28 -19.73 -1.54
N ARG A 256 8.01 -21.04 -1.43
CA ARG A 256 8.93 -22.07 -1.91
C ARG A 256 8.82 -22.35 -3.40
N GLU A 257 7.59 -22.41 -3.93
CA GLU A 257 7.36 -23.01 -5.25
C GLU A 257 6.96 -22.01 -6.32
N ARG A 258 6.47 -20.82 -5.92
CA ARG A 258 5.85 -19.88 -6.86
C ARG A 258 6.65 -18.62 -7.11
N GLY A 259 7.79 -18.45 -6.46
CA GLY A 259 8.70 -17.32 -6.68
C GLY A 259 8.10 -15.97 -6.28
N HIS A 260 7.21 -15.95 -5.27
CA HIS A 260 6.72 -14.70 -4.69
C HIS A 260 7.83 -14.02 -3.90
N GLN A 261 7.94 -12.70 -4.03
CA GLN A 261 8.89 -11.89 -3.25
C GLN A 261 8.23 -11.28 -2.02
N LEU A 262 6.91 -11.04 -2.08
CA LEU A 262 6.14 -10.47 -0.98
C LEU A 262 5.05 -11.46 -0.56
N LEU A 263 4.97 -11.73 0.74
CA LEU A 263 3.88 -12.48 1.36
C LEU A 263 3.11 -11.52 2.24
N TYR A 264 1.91 -11.12 1.82
CA TYR A 264 1.06 -10.22 2.60
C TYR A 264 0.12 -11.01 3.48
N LEU A 265 0.31 -10.92 4.78
CA LEU A 265 -0.53 -11.59 5.78
C LEU A 265 -1.30 -10.55 6.59
N ARG A 266 -2.61 -10.75 6.72
CA ARG A 266 -3.41 -10.07 7.72
C ARG A 266 -3.44 -10.93 8.99
N PRO A 267 -3.12 -10.43 10.19
CA PRO A 267 -3.28 -11.18 11.43
C PRO A 267 -4.71 -11.71 11.58
N TYR A 268 -4.86 -12.87 12.22
CA TYR A 268 -6.17 -13.40 12.57
C TYR A 268 -6.78 -12.58 13.72
N PRO A 269 -8.08 -12.28 13.69
CA PRO A 269 -8.72 -11.46 14.72
C PRO A 269 -8.93 -12.17 16.07
N TYR A 270 -8.62 -13.47 16.15
CA TYR A 270 -8.80 -14.28 17.35
C TYR A 270 -7.49 -15.02 17.67
N ARG A 271 -7.14 -15.08 18.96
CA ARG A 271 -6.09 -15.99 19.43
C ARG A 271 -6.62 -17.42 19.41
N GLN A 272 -5.82 -18.35 18.91
CA GLN A 272 -6.05 -19.77 19.19
C GLN A 272 -5.51 -20.06 20.60
N ASP A 273 -6.35 -20.70 21.40
CA ASP A 273 -5.98 -21.25 22.71
C ASP A 273 -5.06 -22.47 22.57
#